data_AF-A0A534QGP6-F1
#
_entry.id   AF-A0A534QGP6-F1
#
_cell.length_a   1.000
_cell.length_b   1.000
_cell.length_c   1.000
_cell.angle_alpha   90.00
_cell.angle_beta   90.00
_cell.angle_gamma   90.00
#
_symmetry.space_group_name_H-M   'P 1'
#
loop_
_entity.id
_entity.type
_entity.pdbx_description
1 polymer ?
#
loop_
_entity_poly.entity_id
_entity_poly.type
_entity_poly.pdbx_seq_one_letter_code
_entity_poly.pdbx_strand_id
1 'polypeptide(L)'
;MRAAQYRIPRTAGDTEDAELVLFFFGQGKGGAADDNLTRWYGQFTEPDGRAPRDVATVTSRTVRGLHVTAVDLAGTYLGGAPGSAPRPGFRLLAAVVEGAGGPWFFKAVGPAPTIGAAKAAFNALVDSLQAHP
;
A
#
# COMPACT_ATOMS: atom_id res chain seq x y z
N MET A 1 -13.35 -1.25 6.40
CA MET A 1 -13.71 0.19 6.49
C MET A 1 -12.41 1.00 6.50
N ARG A 2 -12.41 2.26 6.08
CA ARG A 2 -11.26 3.15 6.32
C ARG A 2 -11.26 3.49 7.82
N ALA A 3 -10.26 3.02 8.55
CA ALA A 3 -10.10 3.29 9.98
C ALA A 3 -9.42 4.65 10.21
N ALA A 4 -8.48 5.00 9.33
CA ALA A 4 -7.88 6.34 9.26
C ALA A 4 -7.43 6.66 7.84
N GLN A 5 -7.30 7.95 7.53
CA GLN A 5 -6.77 8.45 6.27
C GLN A 5 -5.93 9.70 6.52
N TYR A 6 -4.79 9.75 5.85
CA TYR A 6 -3.80 10.81 5.97
C TYR A 6 -3.44 11.32 4.58
N ARG A 7 -3.13 12.61 4.53
CA ARG A 7 -2.56 13.25 3.34
C ARG A 7 -1.04 13.17 3.43
N ILE A 8 -0.41 12.72 2.36
CA ILE A 8 1.03 12.82 2.17
C ILE A 8 1.26 14.01 1.23
N PRO A 9 1.82 15.13 1.73
CA PRO A 9 2.06 16.31 0.91
C PRO A 9 2.92 15.97 -0.32
N ARG A 10 2.50 16.48 -1.48
CA ARG A 10 3.25 16.29 -2.72
C ARG A 10 4.65 16.88 -2.64
N THR A 11 5.58 16.26 -3.34
CA THR A 11 6.89 16.86 -3.59
C THR A 11 6.80 17.98 -4.62
N ALA A 12 7.80 18.87 -4.65
CA ALA A 12 7.84 19.93 -5.66
C ALA A 12 7.93 19.32 -7.06
N GLY A 13 7.04 19.74 -7.97
CA GLY A 13 6.94 19.22 -9.34
C GLY A 13 5.84 18.18 -9.56
N ASP A 14 5.31 17.54 -8.51
CA ASP A 14 4.17 16.64 -8.63
C ASP A 14 2.83 17.40 -8.70
N THR A 15 1.84 16.79 -9.34
CA THR A 15 0.53 17.39 -9.66
C THR A 15 -0.49 17.28 -8.53
N GLU A 16 -0.35 16.30 -7.64
CA GLU A 16 -1.30 16.04 -6.55
C GLU A 16 -0.64 15.46 -5.31
N ASP A 17 -1.28 15.67 -4.15
CA ASP A 17 -0.90 15.02 -2.89
C ASP A 17 -1.17 13.50 -2.99
N ALA A 18 -0.38 12.71 -2.27
CA ALA A 18 -0.64 11.29 -2.11
C ALA A 18 -1.55 11.03 -0.90
N GLU A 19 -2.14 9.84 -0.81
CA GLU A 19 -2.91 9.40 0.36
C GLU A 19 -2.24 8.21 1.05
N LEU A 20 -2.32 8.15 2.38
CA LEU A 20 -2.10 6.95 3.19
C LEU A 20 -3.41 6.59 3.88
N VAL A 21 -3.81 5.33 3.78
CA VAL A 21 -5.05 4.83 4.36
C VAL A 21 -4.74 3.64 5.24
N LEU A 22 -5.28 3.63 6.46
CA LEU A 22 -5.34 2.46 7.31
C LEU A 22 -6.73 1.85 7.19
N PHE A 23 -6.80 0.61 6.73
CA PHE A 23 -8.03 -0.16 6.72
C PHE A 23 -8.07 -1.16 7.86
N PHE A 24 -9.26 -1.30 8.43
CA PHE A 24 -9.62 -2.39 9.30
C PHE A 24 -11.02 -2.88 8.91
N PHE A 25 -11.15 -4.18 8.70
CA PHE A 25 -12.42 -4.79 8.30
C PHE A 25 -13.07 -5.58 9.44
N GLY A 26 -12.49 -5.54 10.64
CA GLY A 26 -12.82 -6.42 11.75
C GLY A 26 -11.83 -7.57 11.88
N GLN A 27 -11.73 -8.16 13.06
CA GLN A 27 -10.80 -9.24 13.36
C GLN A 27 -11.01 -10.43 12.41
N GLY A 28 -9.94 -10.91 11.80
CA GLY A 28 -9.95 -12.02 10.84
C GLY A 28 -10.61 -11.70 9.48
N LYS A 29 -10.99 -10.44 9.22
CA LYS A 29 -11.65 -10.02 7.97
C LYS A 29 -10.71 -9.22 7.07
N GLY A 30 -11.03 -9.15 5.78
CA GLY A 30 -10.23 -8.44 4.76
C GLY A 30 -9.36 -9.34 3.89
N GLY A 31 -9.29 -10.64 4.20
CA GLY A 31 -8.50 -11.62 3.46
C GLY A 31 -7.04 -11.66 3.90
N ALA A 32 -6.33 -12.69 3.44
CA ALA A 32 -4.93 -12.91 3.75
C ALA A 32 -4.01 -11.93 3.00
N ALA A 33 -2.71 -11.96 3.31
CA ALA A 33 -1.71 -11.16 2.61
C ALA A 33 -1.73 -11.37 1.08
N ASP A 34 -1.74 -12.62 0.63
CA ASP A 34 -1.71 -12.96 -0.80
C ASP A 34 -2.95 -12.50 -1.57
N ASP A 35 -4.12 -12.52 -0.92
CA ASP A 35 -5.35 -11.98 -1.50
C ASP A 35 -5.21 -10.49 -1.77
N ASN A 36 -4.59 -9.76 -0.85
CA ASN A 36 -4.42 -8.31 -0.97
C ASN A 36 -3.31 -7.93 -1.94
N LEU A 37 -2.21 -8.68 -1.99
CA LEU A 37 -1.21 -8.56 -3.05
C LEU A 37 -1.85 -8.70 -4.43
N THR A 38 -2.65 -9.75 -4.63
CA THR A 38 -3.39 -9.98 -5.89
C THR A 38 -4.31 -8.81 -6.24
N ARG A 39 -5.06 -8.29 -5.26
CA ARG A 39 -5.93 -7.12 -5.47
C ARG A 39 -5.15 -5.87 -5.83
N TRP A 40 -4.00 -5.63 -5.19
CA TRP A 40 -3.17 -4.47 -5.47
C TRP A 40 -2.49 -4.55 -6.83
N TYR A 41 -2.03 -5.73 -7.26
CA TYR A 41 -1.55 -5.95 -8.63
C TYR A 41 -2.63 -5.62 -9.66
N GLY A 42 -3.87 -6.04 -9.42
CA GLY A 42 -5.00 -5.75 -10.32
C GLY A 42 -5.37 -4.27 -10.43
N GLN A 43 -4.76 -3.39 -9.62
CA GLN A 43 -4.96 -1.94 -9.71
C GLN A 43 -3.86 -1.24 -10.51
N PHE A 44 -2.92 -1.99 -11.08
CA PHE A 44 -1.81 -1.44 -11.85
C PHE A 44 -1.69 -2.12 -13.21
N THR A 45 -1.12 -1.38 -14.16
CA THR A 45 -0.58 -1.91 -15.41
C THR A 45 0.81 -1.34 -15.65
N GLU A 46 1.67 -2.12 -16.29
CA GLU A 46 3.01 -1.67 -16.65
C GLU A 46 3.05 -1.12 -18.08
N PRO A 47 3.70 0.04 -18.31
CA PRO A 47 3.85 0.60 -19.65
C PRO A 47 4.55 -0.31 -20.65
N ASP A 48 5.39 -1.23 -20.16
CA ASP A 48 6.15 -2.19 -20.97
C ASP A 48 5.42 -3.53 -21.16
N GLY A 49 4.19 -3.66 -20.65
CA GLY A 49 3.35 -4.84 -20.81
C GLY A 49 3.67 -6.00 -19.86
N ARG A 50 4.65 -5.85 -18.94
CA ARG A 50 4.89 -6.86 -17.89
C ARG A 50 3.72 -6.95 -16.92
N ALA A 51 3.57 -8.12 -16.30
CA ALA A 51 2.57 -8.25 -15.25
C ALA A 51 3.04 -7.47 -14.00
N PRO A 52 2.16 -6.71 -13.32
CA PRO A 52 2.53 -5.94 -12.12
C PRO A 52 3.18 -6.78 -11.02
N ARG A 53 2.76 -8.05 -10.88
CA ARG A 53 3.34 -8.99 -9.91
C ARG A 53 4.83 -9.29 -10.16
N ASP A 54 5.28 -9.19 -11.40
CA ASP A 54 6.66 -9.53 -11.80
C ASP A 54 7.62 -8.34 -11.59
N VAL A 55 7.08 -7.15 -11.38
CA VAL A 55 7.85 -5.91 -11.12
C VAL A 55 7.67 -5.38 -9.70
N ALA A 56 6.67 -5.89 -8.97
CA ALA A 56 6.46 -5.57 -7.57
C ALA A 56 7.62 -6.11 -6.70
N THR A 57 8.05 -5.31 -5.73
CA THR A 57 8.92 -5.78 -4.67
C THR A 57 8.07 -6.17 -3.47
N VAL A 58 8.14 -7.43 -3.05
CA VAL A 58 7.44 -7.94 -1.86
C VAL A 58 8.44 -8.28 -0.77
N THR A 59 8.13 -7.92 0.47
CA THR A 59 8.90 -8.29 1.65
C THR A 59 7.99 -8.85 2.72
N SER A 60 8.47 -9.85 3.45
CA SER A 60 7.79 -10.37 4.63
C SER A 60 8.74 -10.32 5.82
N ARG A 61 8.28 -9.80 6.95
CA ARG A 61 9.06 -9.67 8.18
C ARG A 61 8.17 -9.70 9.41
N THR A 62 8.78 -9.98 10.56
CA THR A 62 8.09 -9.89 11.85
C THR A 62 8.50 -8.60 12.57
N VAL A 63 7.53 -7.79 12.98
CA VAL A 63 7.72 -6.56 13.76
C VAL A 63 7.03 -6.74 15.11
N ARG A 64 7.82 -6.93 16.18
CA ARG A 64 7.30 -7.06 17.57
C ARG A 64 6.12 -8.04 17.71
N GLY A 65 6.25 -9.22 17.09
CA GLY A 65 5.22 -10.28 17.12
C GLY A 65 4.10 -10.15 16.08
N LEU A 66 4.08 -9.08 15.29
CA LEU A 66 3.18 -8.90 14.15
C LEU A 66 3.86 -9.40 12.88
N HIS A 67 3.19 -10.26 12.11
CA HIS A 67 3.67 -10.65 10.79
C HIS A 67 3.26 -9.59 9.77
N VAL A 68 4.23 -9.08 9.00
CA VAL A 68 4.01 -8.01 8.04
C VAL A 68 4.44 -8.46 6.66
N THR A 69 3.51 -8.44 5.71
CA THR A 69 3.81 -8.59 4.28
C THR A 69 3.55 -7.27 3.58
N ALA A 70 4.59 -6.70 2.98
CA ALA A 70 4.57 -5.39 2.35
C ALA A 70 4.93 -5.45 0.86
N VAL A 71 4.31 -4.59 0.07
CA VAL A 71 4.53 -4.45 -1.36
C VAL A 71 4.89 -3.02 -1.74
N ASP A 72 5.79 -2.91 -2.71
CA ASP A 72 6.17 -1.68 -3.38
C ASP A 72 6.03 -1.89 -4.89
N LEU A 73 5.13 -1.13 -5.50
CA LEU A 73 4.75 -1.28 -6.91
C LEU A 73 4.56 0.09 -7.54
N ALA A 74 5.27 0.36 -8.63
CA ALA A 74 5.09 1.53 -9.47
C ALA A 74 4.46 1.11 -10.80
N GLY A 75 3.74 2.02 -11.46
CA GLY A 75 3.12 1.76 -12.76
C GLY A 75 2.01 2.75 -13.09
N THR A 76 1.09 2.34 -13.96
CA THR A 76 -0.15 3.10 -14.22
C THR A 76 -1.23 2.65 -13.26
N TYR A 77 -1.66 3.53 -12.36
CA TYR A 77 -2.67 3.21 -11.37
C TYR A 77 -4.08 3.31 -11.97
N LEU A 78 -4.80 2.19 -11.96
CA LEU A 78 -6.17 2.08 -12.47
C LEU A 78 -7.24 2.46 -11.45
N GLY A 79 -6.87 2.72 -10.19
CA GLY A 79 -7.83 3.01 -9.12
C GLY A 79 -8.42 1.75 -8.47
N GLY A 80 -9.19 1.95 -7.39
CA GLY A 80 -9.87 0.88 -6.66
C GLY A 80 -11.37 0.75 -6.96
N ALA A 81 -11.94 1.69 -7.71
CA ALA A 81 -13.35 1.73 -8.08
C ALA A 81 -13.51 1.59 -9.61
N PRO A 82 -14.52 0.84 -10.10
CA PRO A 82 -14.81 0.73 -11.52
C PRO A 82 -14.98 2.12 -12.16
N GLY A 83 -14.38 2.33 -13.34
CA GLY A 83 -14.46 3.59 -14.08
C GLY A 83 -13.48 4.68 -13.63
N SER A 84 -12.58 4.39 -12.68
CA SER A 84 -11.48 5.30 -12.34
C SER A 84 -10.59 5.54 -13.56
N ALA A 85 -10.23 6.80 -13.83
CA ALA A 85 -9.30 7.13 -14.90
C ALA A 85 -7.89 6.59 -14.60
N PRO A 86 -7.21 5.97 -15.59
CA PRO A 86 -5.82 5.55 -15.42
C PRO A 86 -4.90 6.71 -15.10
N ARG A 87 -3.98 6.51 -14.14
CA ARG A 87 -3.01 7.50 -13.67
C ARG A 87 -1.59 6.99 -13.85
N PRO A 88 -0.92 7.31 -14.96
CA PRO A 88 0.48 6.94 -15.19
C PRO A 88 1.42 7.54 -14.16
N GLY A 89 2.57 6.90 -13.93
CA GLY A 89 3.62 7.43 -13.05
C GLY A 89 3.24 7.43 -11.57
N PHE A 90 2.37 6.51 -11.17
CA PHE A 90 1.95 6.33 -9.78
C PHE A 90 2.72 5.21 -9.11
N ARG A 91 2.70 5.21 -7.78
CA ARG A 91 3.30 4.17 -6.95
C ARG A 91 2.43 3.85 -5.76
N LEU A 92 2.50 2.60 -5.34
CA LEU A 92 1.84 2.02 -4.19
C LEU A 92 2.91 1.50 -3.21
N LEU A 93 2.81 1.92 -1.95
CA LEU A 93 3.40 1.19 -0.83
C LEU A 93 2.24 0.65 0.01
N ALA A 94 2.19 -0.65 0.24
CA ALA A 94 1.13 -1.23 1.05
C ALA A 94 1.66 -2.33 1.95
N ALA A 95 0.99 -2.56 3.07
CA ALA A 95 1.36 -3.59 4.03
C ALA A 95 0.12 -4.23 4.65
N VAL A 96 0.13 -5.56 4.72
CA VAL A 96 -0.80 -6.35 5.52
C VAL A 96 -0.09 -6.68 6.84
N VAL A 97 -0.74 -6.36 7.95
CA VAL A 97 -0.22 -6.56 9.31
C VAL A 97 -1.13 -7.57 10.02
N GLU A 98 -0.59 -8.76 10.24
CA GLU A 98 -1.29 -9.91 10.83
C GLU A 98 -0.82 -10.13 12.28
N GLY A 99 -1.77 -10.43 13.16
CA GLY A 99 -1.55 -10.60 14.59
C GLY A 99 -2.88 -10.62 15.35
N ALA A 100 -2.81 -10.70 16.68
CA ALA A 100 -4.00 -10.58 17.53
C ALA A 100 -4.73 -9.26 17.26
N GLY A 101 -6.06 -9.31 17.09
CA GLY A 101 -6.89 -8.14 16.74
C GLY A 101 -6.79 -7.66 15.29
N GLY A 102 -5.91 -8.25 14.47
CA GLY A 102 -5.78 -7.98 13.03
C GLY A 102 -6.66 -8.89 12.14
N PRO A 103 -6.48 -8.83 10.80
CA PRO A 103 -5.45 -8.07 10.08
C PRO A 103 -5.78 -6.58 9.88
N TRP A 104 -4.73 -5.78 9.73
CA TRP A 104 -4.77 -4.35 9.37
C TRP A 104 -4.06 -4.12 8.05
N PHE A 105 -4.48 -3.11 7.29
CA PHE A 105 -3.95 -2.87 5.95
C PHE A 105 -3.55 -1.41 5.78
N PHE A 106 -2.26 -1.14 5.63
CA PHE A 106 -1.77 0.16 5.20
C PHE A 106 -1.72 0.23 3.69
N LYS A 107 -2.14 1.35 3.12
CA LYS A 107 -2.07 1.60 1.68
C LYS A 107 -1.73 3.07 1.42
N ALA A 108 -0.52 3.33 0.94
CA ALA A 108 -0.08 4.63 0.46
C ALA A 108 -0.06 4.63 -1.07
N VAL A 109 -0.78 5.55 -1.71
CA VAL A 109 -0.83 5.65 -3.18
C VAL A 109 -0.83 7.10 -3.65
N GLY A 110 -0.09 7.38 -4.72
CA GLY A 110 0.02 8.71 -5.31
C GLY A 110 1.13 8.78 -6.37
N PRO A 111 1.52 9.99 -6.79
CA PRO A 111 2.63 10.18 -7.72
C PRO A 111 3.91 9.49 -7.23
N ALA A 112 4.62 8.84 -8.16
CA ALA A 112 5.80 8.04 -7.82
C ALA A 112 6.92 8.82 -7.11
N PRO A 113 7.23 10.09 -7.45
CA PRO A 113 8.21 10.88 -6.71
C PRO A 113 7.77 11.15 -5.27
N THR A 114 6.51 11.57 -5.07
CA THR A 114 5.93 11.77 -3.73
C THR A 114 5.95 10.51 -2.87
N ILE A 115 5.52 9.37 -3.40
CA ILE A 115 5.55 8.09 -2.65
C ILE A 115 6.99 7.64 -2.41
N GLY A 116 7.88 7.84 -3.39
CA GLY A 116 9.31 7.55 -3.24
C GLY A 116 9.94 8.33 -2.09
N ALA A 117 9.65 9.63 -1.99
CA ALA A 117 10.12 10.47 -0.89
C ALA A 117 9.53 10.04 0.47
N ALA A 118 8.28 9.58 0.49
CA ALA A 118 7.62 9.10 1.71
C ALA A 118 8.04 7.70 2.16
N LYS A 119 8.73 6.92 1.30
CA LYS A 119 9.02 5.49 1.54
C LYS A 119 9.74 5.23 2.85
N ALA A 120 10.75 6.03 3.19
CA ALA A 120 11.48 5.87 4.45
C ALA A 120 10.57 6.06 5.68
N ALA A 121 9.72 7.09 5.66
CA ALA A 121 8.76 7.35 6.72
C ALA A 121 7.67 6.26 6.80
N PHE A 122 7.20 5.76 5.66
CA PHE A 122 6.27 4.62 5.61
C PHE A 122 6.87 3.37 6.25
N ASN A 123 8.13 3.05 5.92
CA ASN A 123 8.82 1.92 6.54
C ASN A 123 8.99 2.12 8.04
N ALA A 124 9.41 3.31 8.47
CA ALA A 124 9.54 3.64 9.89
C ALA A 124 8.21 3.51 10.64
N LEU A 125 7.09 3.92 10.03
CA LEU A 125 5.75 3.72 10.58
C LEU A 125 5.46 2.23 10.79
N VAL A 126 5.65 1.40 9.75
CA VAL A 126 5.44 -0.05 9.83
C VAL A 126 6.36 -0.71 10.86
N ASP A 127 7.62 -0.30 10.91
CA ASP A 127 8.62 -0.83 11.86
C ASP A 127 8.42 -0.30 13.28
N SER A 128 7.58 0.72 13.48
CA SER A 128 7.22 1.25 14.80
C SER A 128 6.02 0.53 15.42
N LEU A 129 5.32 -0.32 14.65
CA LEU A 129 4.13 -1.02 15.11
C LEU A 129 4.38 -1.83 16.38
N GLN A 130 3.37 -1.83 17.24
CA GLN A 130 3.29 -2.61 18.46
C GLN A 130 1.93 -3.30 18.47
N ALA A 131 1.90 -4.57 18.88
CA ALA A 131 0.64 -5.24 19.14
C ALA A 131 -0.11 -4.47 20.22
N HIS A 132 -1.34 -4.04 19.93
CA HIS A 132 -2.22 -3.50 20.95
C HIS A 132 -2.87 -4.67 21.68
N PRO A 133 -2.74 -4.76 23.01
CA PRO A 133 -3.36 -5.81 23.81
C PRO A 133 -4.89 -5.77 23.75
#